data_AF-A0A7G6A871-F1
#
_entry.id   AF-A0A7G6A871-F1
#
_cell.length_a   1.000
_cell.length_b   1.000
_cell.length_c   1.000
_cell.angle_alpha   90.00
_cell.angle_beta   90.00
_cell.angle_gamma   90.00
#
_symmetry.space_group_name_H-M   'P 1'
#
loop_
_entity.id
_entity.type
_entity.pdbx_description
1 polymer ?
#
loop_
_entity_poly.entity_id
_entity_poly.type
_entity_poly.pdbx_seq_one_letter_code
_entity_poly.pdbx_strand_id
1 'polypeptide(L)'
;MPIRRLPEGAQYDPNRVLDAIILKTGLKNDAALSRALDVAPPVISKIRHSTLPIGATILLRMHEISDYSIRELRSLMIAPETLGQSA
;
A
#
# COMPACT_ATOMS: atom_id res chain seq x y z
N MET A 1 -9.75 -10.17 10.73
CA MET A 1 -8.54 -10.55 9.98
C MET A 1 -7.45 -10.92 11.00
N PRO A 2 -7.28 -12.18 11.38
CA PRO A 2 -6.28 -12.53 12.39
C PRO A 2 -4.90 -12.74 11.73
N ILE A 3 -3.85 -12.48 12.53
CA ILE A 3 -2.42 -12.78 12.31
C ILE A 3 -1.69 -12.09 11.15
N ARG A 4 -1.73 -10.75 11.10
CA ARG A 4 -0.55 -9.96 10.71
C ARG A 4 0.01 -9.35 11.99
N ARG A 5 1.02 -9.98 12.61
CA ARG A 5 1.81 -9.27 13.63
C ARG A 5 2.54 -8.15 12.89
N LEU A 6 2.05 -6.92 13.02
CA LEU A 6 2.84 -5.74 12.72
C LEU A 6 4.03 -5.74 13.70
N PRO A 7 5.21 -5.25 13.29
CA PRO A 7 6.29 -4.99 14.24
C PRO A 7 5.76 -4.13 15.40
N GLU A 8 6.28 -4.33 16.61
CA GLU A 8 5.90 -3.50 17.76
C GLU A 8 6.19 -2.03 17.43
N GLY A 9 5.19 -1.16 17.60
CA GLY A 9 5.26 0.25 17.24
C GLY A 9 4.87 0.62 15.80
N ALA A 10 4.76 -0.36 14.90
CA ALA A 10 4.52 -0.09 13.50
C ALA A 10 3.02 0.00 13.17
N GLN A 11 2.62 1.09 12.51
CA GLN A 11 1.24 1.31 12.11
C GLN A 11 1.03 0.89 10.64
N TYR A 12 -0.05 0.15 10.38
CA TYR A 12 -0.44 -0.17 9.01
C TYR A 12 -0.98 1.09 8.31
N ASP A 13 -0.30 1.52 7.25
CA ASP A 13 -0.71 2.64 6.42
C ASP A 13 -0.61 2.26 4.93
N PRO A 14 -1.73 1.83 4.31
CA PRO A 14 -1.75 1.46 2.91
C PRO A 14 -1.66 2.68 1.97
N ASN A 15 -1.85 3.91 2.45
CA ASN A 15 -1.76 5.10 1.60
C ASN A 15 -0.34 5.24 1.05
N ARG A 16 0.66 5.00 1.88
CA ARG A 16 2.09 5.06 1.52
C ARG A 16 2.44 4.20 0.31
N VAL A 17 1.94 2.96 0.25
CA VAL A 17 2.22 2.07 -0.89
C VAL A 17 1.45 2.51 -2.13
N LEU A 18 0.20 2.96 -2.00
CA LEU A 18 -0.58 3.46 -3.13
C LEU A 18 0.04 4.72 -3.74
N ASP A 19 0.47 5.66 -2.89
CA ASP A 19 1.13 6.89 -3.30
C ASP A 19 2.49 6.61 -3.94
N ALA A 20 3.29 5.70 -3.36
CA ALA A 20 4.55 5.27 -3.94
C ALA A 20 4.37 4.69 -5.35
N ILE A 21 3.34 3.85 -5.56
CA ILE A 21 3.04 3.28 -6.88
C ILE A 21 2.60 4.36 -7.85
N ILE A 22 1.71 5.28 -7.44
CA ILE A 22 1.25 6.40 -8.29
C ILE A 22 2.44 7.24 -8.76
N LEU A 23 3.33 7.60 -7.82
CA LEU A 23 4.54 8.36 -8.12
C LEU A 23 5.50 7.59 -9.04
N LYS A 24 5.73 6.30 -8.76
CA LYS A 24 6.65 5.43 -9.52
C LYS A 24 6.20 5.21 -10.95
N THR A 25 4.90 5.04 -11.16
CA THR A 25 4.29 4.70 -12.47
C THR A 25 3.83 5.93 -13.25
N GLY A 26 3.89 7.12 -12.65
CA GLY A 26 3.45 8.37 -13.30
C GLY A 26 1.93 8.47 -13.47
N LEU A 27 1.17 7.72 -12.67
CA LEU A 27 -0.29 7.77 -12.70
C LEU A 27 -0.78 9.10 -12.13
N LYS A 28 -1.91 9.60 -12.65
CA LYS A 28 -2.46 10.89 -12.23
C LYS A 28 -3.26 10.82 -10.93
N ASN A 29 -3.92 9.70 -10.65
CA ASN A 29 -4.83 9.54 -9.52
C ASN A 29 -5.21 8.07 -9.26
N ASP A 30 -5.96 7.86 -8.18
CA ASP A 30 -6.48 6.56 -7.76
C ASP A 30 -7.38 5.87 -8.79
N ALA A 31 -8.07 6.63 -9.66
CA ALA A 31 -8.87 6.03 -10.72
C ALA A 31 -8.00 5.48 -11.86
N ALA A 32 -6.82 6.07 -12.10
CA ALA A 32 -5.83 5.50 -13.01
C ALA A 32 -5.17 4.27 -12.36
N LEU A 33 -4.89 4.33 -11.06
CA LEU A 33 -4.38 3.20 -10.29
C LEU A 33 -5.34 2.00 -10.28
N SER A 34 -6.64 2.23 -10.09
CA SER A 34 -7.62 1.15 -10.08
C SER A 34 -7.66 0.38 -11.40
N ARG A 35 -7.56 1.10 -12.53
CA ARG A 35 -7.46 0.50 -13.87
C ARG A 35 -6.16 -0.27 -14.05
N ALA A 36 -5.03 0.31 -13.64
CA ALA A 36 -3.73 -0.35 -13.74
C ALA A 36 -3.67 -1.65 -12.90
N LEU A 37 -4.29 -1.65 -11.72
CA LEU A 37 -4.38 -2.82 -10.85
C LEU A 37 -5.52 -3.78 -11.21
N ASP A 38 -6.37 -3.44 -12.20
CA ASP A 38 -7.55 -4.22 -12.61
C ASP A 38 -8.53 -4.48 -11.47
N VAL A 39 -8.81 -3.41 -10.71
CA VAL A 39 -9.78 -3.41 -9.63
C VAL A 39 -10.79 -2.28 -9.82
N ALA A 40 -11.98 -2.45 -9.26
CA ALA A 40 -12.97 -1.39 -9.29
C ALA A 40 -12.51 -0.18 -8.42
N PRO A 41 -12.83 1.08 -8.80
CA PRO A 41 -12.48 2.27 -8.00
C PRO A 41 -12.87 2.18 -6.50
N PRO A 42 -14.03 1.61 -6.12
CA PRO A 42 -14.38 1.44 -4.71
C PRO A 42 -13.39 0.57 -3.91
N VAL A 43 -12.64 -0.32 -4.55
CA VAL A 43 -11.62 -1.15 -3.89
C VAL A 43 -10.47 -0.28 -3.41
N ILE A 44 -9.93 0.59 -4.28
CA ILE A 44 -8.87 1.53 -3.91
C ILE A 44 -9.35 2.47 -2.81
N SER A 45 -10.57 3.02 -2.94
CA SER A 45 -11.16 3.86 -1.90
C SER A 45 -11.24 3.13 -0.55
N LYS A 46 -11.71 1.88 -0.52
CA LYS A 46 -11.78 1.11 0.75
C LYS A 46 -10.40 0.83 1.34
N ILE A 47 -9.38 0.61 0.50
CA ILE A 47 -7.98 0.43 0.93
C ILE A 47 -7.42 1.73 1.52
N ARG A 48 -7.63 2.88 0.85
CA ARG A 48 -7.23 4.22 1.35
C ARG A 48 -7.76 4.52 2.75
N HIS A 49 -9.01 4.13 2.99
CA HIS A 49 -9.68 4.28 4.28
C HIS A 49 -9.44 3.11 5.26
N SER A 50 -8.51 2.19 4.95
CA SER A 50 -8.17 1.03 5.78
C SER A 50 -9.36 0.11 6.15
N THR A 51 -10.45 0.19 5.38
CA THR A 51 -11.65 -0.66 5.55
C THR A 51 -11.56 -1.99 4.79
N LEU A 52 -10.64 -2.06 3.82
CA LEU A 52 -10.29 -3.28 3.10
C LEU A 52 -8.76 -3.46 3.12
N PRO A 53 -8.25 -4.57 3.67
CA PRO A 53 -6.81 -4.83 3.66
C PRO A 53 -6.34 -5.27 2.27
N ILE A 54 -5.06 -5.03 2.00
CA ILE A 54 -4.43 -5.46 0.75
C ILE A 54 -4.18 -6.96 0.80
N GLY A 55 -4.95 -7.70 -0.01
CA GLY A 55 -4.80 -9.15 -0.19
C GLY A 55 -3.64 -9.51 -1.13
N ALA A 56 -3.32 -10.81 -1.19
CA ALA A 56 -2.21 -11.33 -1.99
C ALA A 56 -2.35 -11.02 -3.50
N THR A 57 -3.56 -11.11 -4.06
CA THR A 57 -3.82 -10.84 -5.48
C THR A 57 -3.51 -9.39 -5.85
N ILE A 58 -3.99 -8.43 -5.06
CA ILE A 58 -3.71 -7.01 -5.29
C ILE A 58 -2.22 -6.73 -5.11
N LEU A 59 -1.59 -7.33 -4.09
CA LEU A 59 -0.16 -7.19 -3.83
C LEU A 59 0.70 -7.70 -5.01
N LEU A 60 0.29 -8.80 -5.64
CA LEU A 60 0.95 -9.32 -6.84
C LEU A 60 0.83 -8.35 -8.02
N ARG A 61 -0.37 -7.80 -8.26
CA ARG A 61 -0.57 -6.79 -9.31
C ARG A 61 0.25 -5.54 -9.07
N MET A 62 0.34 -5.09 -7.82
CA MET A 62 1.21 -3.98 -7.43
C MET A 62 2.67 -4.25 -7.79
N HIS A 63 3.17 -5.46 -7.53
CA HIS A 63 4.54 -5.86 -7.90
C HIS A 63 4.74 -5.78 -9.42
N GLU A 64 3.82 -6.35 -10.19
CA GLU A 64 3.90 -6.40 -11.66
C GLU A 64 3.92 -5.00 -12.31
N ILE A 65 3.12 -4.05 -11.82
CA ILE A 65 3.01 -2.73 -12.46
C ILE A 65 4.06 -1.72 -12.01
N SER A 66 4.68 -1.93 -10.84
CA SER A 66 5.58 -0.94 -10.22
C SER A 66 7.04 -1.38 -10.17
N ASP A 67 7.32 -2.65 -10.52
CA ASP A 67 8.60 -3.33 -10.34
C ASP A 67 9.12 -3.36 -8.88
N TYR A 68 8.31 -2.97 -7.89
CA TYR A 68 8.68 -3.10 -6.49
C TYR A 68 8.65 -4.56 -6.06
N SER A 69 9.69 -5.02 -5.38
CA SER A 69 9.64 -6.34 -4.76
C SER A 69 8.51 -6.43 -3.73
N ILE A 70 7.96 -7.62 -3.53
CA ILE A 70 6.91 -7.85 -2.52
C ILE A 70 7.41 -7.43 -1.11
N ARG A 71 8.72 -7.51 -0.85
CA ARG A 71 9.32 -7.04 0.41
C ARG A 71 9.22 -5.52 0.54
N GLU A 72 9.55 -4.76 -0.51
CA GLU A 72 9.43 -3.30 -0.51
C GLU A 72 7.98 -2.87 -0.36
N LEU A 73 7.05 -3.47 -1.10
CA LEU A 73 5.62 -3.18 -0.98
C LEU A 73 5.11 -3.36 0.46
N ARG A 74 5.52 -4.46 1.12
CA ARG A 74 5.18 -4.69 2.52
C ARG A 74 5.81 -3.68 3.47
N SER A 75 7.03 -3.23 3.18
CA SER A 75 7.69 -2.19 3.96
C SER A 75 7.02 -0.83 3.79
N LEU A 76 6.51 -0.53 2.59
CA LEU A 76 5.79 0.71 2.31
C LEU A 76 4.44 0.76 3.04
N MET A 77 3.77 -0.38 3.23
CA MET A 77 2.51 -0.49 3.97
C MET A 77 2.64 -0.26 5.49
N ILE A 78 3.86 -0.10 6.00
CA ILE A 78 4.13 0.06 7.42
C ILE A 78 4.73 1.45 7.60
N ALA A 79 4.07 2.31 8.36
CA ALA A 79 4.70 3.52 8.85
C ALA A 79 5.74 3.10 9.90
N PRO A 80 7.03 3.48 9.74
CA PRO A 80 7.97 3.30 10.83
C PRO A 80 7.42 4.06 12.03
N GLU A 81 7.46 3.45 13.21
CA GLU A 81 7.26 4.18 14.46
C GLU A 81 8.15 5.40 14.36
N THR A 82 7.57 6.60 14.40
CA THR A 82 8.35 7.82 14.56
C THR A 82 8.94 7.73 15.96
N LEU A 83 10.04 6.99 16.09
CA LEU A 83 10.95 7.11 17.20
C LEU A 83 11.27 8.59 17.25
N GLY A 84 10.77 9.24 18.30
CA GLY A 84 11.16 10.60 18.64
C GLY A 84 12.67 10.63 18.74
N GLN A 85 13.33 11.01 17.65
CA GLN A 85 14.67 11.55 17.70
C GLN A 85 14.51 13.05 17.90
N SER A 86 14.04 13.38 19.10
CA SER A 86 14.50 14.58 19.78
C SER A 86 15.97 14.33 20.14
N ALA A 87 16.86 15.05 19.46
CA ALA A 87 18.17 15.40 19.97
C ALA A 87 18.20 16.93 20.07
#